data_AF-A0A0R3QP18-F1
#
_entry.id   AF-A0A0R3QP18-F1
#
_cell.length_a   1.000
_cell.length_b   1.000
_cell.length_c   1.000
_cell.angle_alpha   90.00
_cell.angle_beta   90.00
_cell.angle_gamma   90.00
#
_symmetry.space_group_name_H-M   'P 1'
#
loop_
_entity.id
_entity.type
_entity.pdbx_description
1 polymer ?
#
loop_
_entity_poly.entity_id
_entity_poly.type
_entity_poly.pdbx_seq_one_letter_code
_entity_poly.pdbx_strand_id
1 'polypeptide(L)'
;MMDADPTLMKKCSQELDRLGCRQEKYFEDVVECLRLKYDELGLECKAVVFTREKIEAVDNQFDDELQRHCRADIDKYCHAEEGERVLECLKNMKILRSLSSKCQKIVWERMREQAKDVRLNIGLMEACREEAERYCPDDYKKINDPQYAKKTLEGVFIMCLRSQYANPQKSIHLNAKCKDEIASIILESEFDVRLDSQLYKACKNTISKHCSSDVIKRGGTFDSVLECLKADFRLGTIRDADCTRQIGRRLQESLVDIHLDPVLHEACANDIQRLCYNVPPGQSRLIVCLLDSLKSEGTKLSPVCRDRLTERNNLWNKAYREQQIALPESFAEMVDVVVSHPQRNSLLTWFGIFILILFLFGCCCGRATKRIKREMKNR
;
A
#
# COMPACT_ATOMS: atom_id res chain seq x y z
N MET A 1 -26.33 -16.59 26.38
CA MET A 1 -24.95 -16.37 25.93
C MET A 1 -24.14 -17.65 25.85
N MET A 2 -24.00 -18.45 26.92
CA MET A 2 -23.17 -19.67 26.88
C MET A 2 -23.62 -20.73 25.86
N ASP A 3 -24.92 -20.80 25.57
CA ASP A 3 -25.48 -21.81 24.65
C ASP A 3 -25.40 -21.42 23.16
N ALA A 4 -25.10 -20.14 22.84
CA ALA A 4 -25.06 -19.66 21.46
C ALA A 4 -23.83 -20.18 20.70
N ASP A 5 -22.67 -20.14 21.35
CA ASP A 5 -21.45 -20.81 20.89
C ASP A 5 -20.61 -21.25 22.11
N PRO A 6 -20.81 -22.49 22.60
CA PRO A 6 -20.06 -23.01 23.74
C PRO A 6 -18.55 -23.06 23.50
N THR A 7 -18.11 -23.19 22.24
CA THR A 7 -16.70 -23.28 21.89
C THR A 7 -16.02 -21.93 22.05
N LEU A 8 -16.61 -20.87 21.49
CA LEU A 8 -16.11 -19.50 21.65
C LEU A 8 -16.13 -19.07 23.11
N MET A 9 -17.25 -19.29 23.81
CA MET A 9 -17.39 -18.89 25.22
C MET A 9 -16.38 -19.59 26.14
N LYS A 10 -16.00 -20.83 25.81
CA LYS A 10 -14.96 -21.57 26.53
C LYS A 10 -13.55 -21.12 26.16
N LYS A 11 -13.24 -21.02 24.86
CA LYS A 11 -11.87 -20.72 24.39
C LYS A 11 -11.47 -19.26 24.57
N CYS A 12 -12.44 -18.34 24.69
CA CYS A 12 -12.23 -16.93 24.95
C CYS A 12 -12.55 -16.52 26.39
N SER A 13 -12.74 -17.46 27.33
CA SER A 13 -13.30 -17.15 28.65
C SER A 13 -12.49 -16.10 29.42
N GLN A 14 -11.16 -16.19 29.36
CA GLN A 14 -10.26 -15.26 30.03
C GLN A 14 -10.32 -13.85 29.40
N GLU A 15 -10.34 -13.79 28.07
CA GLU A 15 -10.43 -12.55 27.32
C GLU A 15 -11.78 -11.86 27.48
N LEU A 16 -12.88 -12.63 27.52
CA LEU A 16 -14.23 -12.12 27.76
C LEU A 16 -14.33 -11.32 29.05
N ASP A 17 -13.67 -11.80 30.12
CA ASP A 17 -13.65 -11.13 31.42
C ASP A 17 -12.63 -9.97 31.43
N ARG A 18 -11.39 -10.24 31.00
CA ARG A 18 -10.29 -9.25 31.03
C ARG A 18 -10.57 -8.03 30.14
N LEU A 19 -11.18 -8.24 28.98
CA LEU A 19 -11.47 -7.18 28.02
C LEU A 19 -12.88 -6.58 28.18
N GLY A 20 -13.67 -7.08 29.15
CA GLY A 20 -15.01 -6.60 29.43
C GLY A 20 -16.08 -6.98 28.40
N CYS A 21 -15.79 -7.88 27.46
CA CYS A 21 -16.74 -8.25 26.40
C CYS A 21 -17.94 -9.07 26.92
N ARG A 22 -17.84 -9.70 28.11
CA ARG A 22 -18.99 -10.42 28.71
C ARG A 22 -20.16 -9.51 29.09
N GLN A 23 -19.93 -8.20 29.21
CA GLN A 23 -20.95 -7.24 29.64
C GLN A 23 -21.94 -6.89 28.53
N GLU A 24 -21.64 -7.25 27.30
CA GLU A 24 -22.49 -6.98 26.15
C GLU A 24 -23.82 -7.74 26.25
N LYS A 25 -24.87 -7.13 25.69
CA LYS A 25 -26.24 -7.61 25.87
C LYS A 25 -26.55 -8.79 24.96
N TYR A 26 -26.14 -8.72 23.70
CA TYR A 26 -26.38 -9.75 22.71
C TYR A 26 -25.08 -10.52 22.40
N PHE A 27 -25.19 -11.77 21.96
CA PHE A 27 -24.01 -12.61 21.71
C PHE A 27 -23.19 -12.05 20.55
N GLU A 28 -23.86 -11.47 19.56
CA GLU A 28 -23.27 -10.82 18.39
C GLU A 28 -22.40 -9.64 18.81
N ASP A 29 -22.87 -8.83 19.78
CA ASP A 29 -22.09 -7.72 20.35
C ASP A 29 -20.85 -8.23 21.11
N VAL A 30 -20.94 -9.39 21.78
CA VAL A 30 -19.79 -10.04 22.44
C VAL A 30 -18.72 -10.42 21.40
N VAL A 31 -19.14 -11.00 20.28
CA VAL A 31 -18.25 -11.37 19.17
C VAL A 31 -17.61 -10.13 18.57
N GLU A 32 -18.39 -9.08 18.30
CA GLU A 32 -17.87 -7.81 17.78
C GLU A 32 -16.86 -7.17 18.75
N CYS A 33 -17.12 -7.21 20.06
CA CYS A 33 -16.17 -6.74 21.07
C CYS A 33 -14.82 -7.49 21.01
N LEU A 34 -14.84 -8.81 20.79
CA LEU A 34 -13.62 -9.61 20.63
C LEU A 34 -12.88 -9.25 19.34
N ARG A 35 -13.59 -9.08 18.21
CA ARG A 35 -13.01 -8.67 16.92
C ARG A 35 -12.31 -7.31 17.00
N LEU A 36 -12.96 -6.33 17.63
CA LEU A 36 -12.38 -5.00 17.82
C LEU A 36 -11.08 -5.03 18.64
N LYS A 37 -10.95 -6.01 19.55
CA LYS A 37 -9.77 -6.21 20.40
C LYS A 37 -8.94 -7.42 19.96
N TYR A 38 -9.03 -7.81 18.68
CA TYR A 38 -8.40 -9.03 18.16
C TYR A 38 -6.92 -9.15 18.52
N ASP A 39 -6.17 -8.04 18.44
CA ASP A 39 -4.73 -8.03 18.70
C ASP A 39 -4.38 -8.42 20.15
N GLU A 40 -5.27 -8.14 21.11
CA GLU A 40 -5.13 -8.45 22.53
C GLU A 40 -5.51 -9.88 22.90
N LEU A 41 -6.15 -10.62 21.98
CA LEU A 41 -6.64 -11.98 22.24
C LEU A 41 -5.50 -13.01 22.34
N GLY A 42 -5.68 -14.02 23.18
CA GLY A 42 -4.82 -15.20 23.24
C GLY A 42 -4.99 -16.11 22.01
N LEU A 43 -4.02 -17.00 21.78
CA LEU A 43 -3.95 -17.81 20.56
C LEU A 43 -5.19 -18.69 20.32
N GLU A 44 -5.76 -19.26 21.38
CA GLU A 44 -6.96 -20.12 21.27
C GLU A 44 -8.21 -19.31 20.96
N CYS A 45 -8.36 -18.13 21.56
CA CYS A 45 -9.48 -17.23 21.26
C CYS A 45 -9.37 -16.66 19.84
N LYS A 46 -8.17 -16.21 19.43
CA LYS A 46 -7.88 -15.78 18.05
C LYS A 46 -8.30 -16.82 17.03
N ALA A 47 -7.94 -18.09 17.26
CA ALA A 47 -8.26 -19.16 16.33
C ALA A 47 -9.78 -19.34 16.12
N VAL A 48 -10.59 -19.22 17.17
CA VAL A 48 -12.05 -19.35 17.06
C VAL A 48 -12.66 -18.13 16.39
N VAL A 49 -12.28 -16.92 16.82
CA VAL A 49 -12.75 -15.66 16.21
C VAL A 49 -12.42 -15.65 14.72
N PHE A 50 -11.17 -15.97 14.37
CA PHE A 50 -10.72 -16.01 12.97
C PHE A 50 -11.44 -17.07 12.13
N THR A 51 -11.75 -18.23 12.71
CA THR A 51 -12.54 -19.27 12.02
C THR A 51 -13.92 -18.74 11.66
N ARG A 52 -14.53 -17.98 12.57
CA ARG A 52 -15.81 -17.32 12.31
C ARG A 52 -15.70 -16.23 11.24
N GLU A 53 -14.73 -15.33 11.37
CA GLU A 53 -14.46 -14.28 10.36
C GLU A 53 -14.27 -14.88 8.96
N LYS A 54 -13.61 -16.05 8.86
CA LYS A 54 -13.43 -16.73 7.58
C LYS A 54 -14.74 -17.24 6.96
N ILE A 55 -15.68 -17.72 7.77
CA ILE A 55 -17.01 -18.14 7.29
C ILE A 55 -17.78 -16.91 6.79
N GLU A 56 -17.79 -15.84 7.57
CA GLU A 56 -18.45 -14.58 7.24
C GLU A 56 -17.84 -13.88 6.01
N ALA A 57 -16.52 -14.04 5.79
CA ALA A 57 -15.84 -13.52 4.62
C ALA A 57 -16.18 -14.28 3.32
N VAL A 58 -16.53 -15.57 3.42
CA VAL A 58 -16.96 -16.39 2.27
C VAL A 58 -18.42 -16.12 1.93
N ASP A 59 -19.27 -16.02 2.95
CA ASP A 59 -20.69 -15.72 2.79
C ASP A 59 -21.11 -14.68 3.83
N ASN A 60 -21.32 -13.46 3.34
CA ASN A 60 -21.66 -12.30 4.16
C ASN A 60 -23.05 -12.41 4.82
N GLN A 61 -23.87 -13.40 4.48
CA GLN A 61 -25.15 -13.65 5.16
C GLN A 61 -24.95 -14.16 6.60
N PHE A 62 -23.78 -14.73 6.90
CA PHE A 62 -23.43 -15.16 8.27
C PHE A 62 -22.89 -14.03 9.15
N ASP A 63 -22.59 -12.85 8.58
CA ASP A 63 -22.18 -11.69 9.35
C ASP A 63 -23.42 -10.97 9.90
N ASP A 64 -23.90 -11.45 11.04
CA ASP A 64 -25.11 -10.95 11.69
C ASP A 64 -25.07 -9.43 11.93
N GLU A 65 -23.91 -8.89 12.29
CA GLU A 65 -23.73 -7.46 12.53
C GLU A 65 -23.83 -6.65 11.24
N LEU A 66 -23.18 -7.10 10.15
CA LEU A 66 -23.32 -6.51 8.83
C LEU A 66 -24.77 -6.58 8.35
N GLN A 67 -25.39 -7.76 8.36
CA GLN A 67 -26.77 -7.96 7.90
C GLN A 67 -27.77 -7.13 8.72
N ARG A 68 -27.60 -7.02 10.03
CA ARG A 68 -28.48 -6.24 10.90
C ARG A 68 -28.34 -4.73 10.68
N HIS A 69 -27.10 -4.24 10.65
CA HIS A 69 -26.84 -2.79 10.62
C HIS A 69 -26.86 -2.19 9.21
N CYS A 70 -26.66 -3.02 8.19
CA CYS A 70 -26.68 -2.61 6.79
C CYS A 70 -27.94 -2.96 6.02
N ARG A 71 -28.93 -3.67 6.60
CA ARG A 71 -30.13 -4.15 5.85
C ARG A 71 -30.75 -3.10 4.93
N ALA A 72 -31.12 -1.94 5.47
CA ALA A 72 -31.77 -0.89 4.69
C ALA A 72 -30.86 -0.28 3.61
N ASP A 73 -29.55 -0.26 3.87
CA ASP A 73 -28.54 0.24 2.93
C ASP A 73 -28.28 -0.79 1.82
N ILE A 74 -28.28 -2.09 2.14
CA ILE A 74 -28.18 -3.20 1.19
C ILE A 74 -29.37 -3.15 0.24
N ASP A 75 -30.59 -3.08 0.77
CA ASP A 75 -31.81 -3.01 -0.04
C ASP A 75 -31.83 -1.78 -0.96
N LYS A 76 -31.22 -0.68 -0.53
CA LYS A 76 -31.18 0.57 -1.28
C LYS A 76 -30.10 0.60 -2.36
N TYR A 77 -28.88 0.18 -2.04
CA TYR A 77 -27.71 0.40 -2.90
C TYR A 77 -27.18 -0.89 -3.56
N CYS A 78 -27.41 -2.05 -2.95
CA CYS A 78 -26.81 -3.33 -3.33
C CYS A 78 -27.86 -4.43 -3.62
N HIS A 79 -29.09 -4.06 -3.97
CA HIS A 79 -30.20 -5.00 -4.23
C HIS A 79 -29.95 -6.00 -5.38
N ALA A 80 -28.99 -5.70 -6.26
CA ALA A 80 -28.63 -6.55 -7.39
C ALA A 80 -27.57 -7.60 -7.05
N GLU A 81 -26.92 -7.50 -5.88
CA GLU A 81 -25.89 -8.44 -5.46
C GLU A 81 -26.49 -9.67 -4.76
N GLU A 82 -25.82 -10.81 -4.91
CA GLU A 82 -26.12 -11.99 -4.09
C GLU A 82 -25.71 -11.70 -2.64
N GLY A 83 -26.56 -12.09 -1.68
CA GLY A 83 -26.35 -11.79 -0.25
C GLY A 83 -24.98 -12.26 0.28
N GLU A 84 -24.40 -13.28 -0.35
CA GLU A 84 -23.09 -13.86 -0.02
C GLU A 84 -21.93 -12.88 -0.24
N ARG A 85 -22.05 -11.92 -1.17
CA ARG A 85 -20.96 -11.01 -1.60
C ARG A 85 -21.27 -9.53 -1.42
N VAL A 86 -22.28 -9.21 -0.62
CA VAL A 86 -22.78 -7.83 -0.47
C VAL A 86 -21.72 -6.83 0.02
N LEU A 87 -20.69 -7.29 0.75
CA LEU A 87 -19.59 -6.45 1.21
C LEU A 87 -18.82 -5.82 0.04
N GLU A 88 -18.69 -6.51 -1.08
CA GLU A 88 -18.00 -6.01 -2.29
C GLU A 88 -18.70 -4.79 -2.89
N CYS A 89 -20.04 -4.77 -2.86
CA CYS A 89 -20.80 -3.59 -3.24
C CYS A 89 -20.72 -2.49 -2.17
N LEU A 90 -20.89 -2.83 -0.89
CA LEU A 90 -20.90 -1.85 0.19
C LEU A 90 -19.55 -1.12 0.35
N LYS A 91 -18.42 -1.79 0.07
CA LYS A 91 -17.09 -1.18 0.11
C LYS A 91 -16.82 -0.24 -1.06
N ASN A 92 -17.65 -0.19 -2.10
CA ASN A 92 -17.50 0.80 -3.17
C ASN A 92 -17.55 2.22 -2.58
N MET A 93 -16.51 3.03 -2.82
CA MET A 93 -16.37 4.32 -2.13
C MET A 93 -17.50 5.32 -2.39
N LYS A 94 -18.16 5.27 -3.55
CA LYS A 94 -19.33 6.11 -3.83
C LYS A 94 -20.53 5.68 -2.98
N ILE A 95 -20.70 4.36 -2.81
CA ILE A 95 -21.75 3.76 -2.00
C ILE A 95 -21.43 3.96 -0.52
N LEU A 96 -20.22 3.62 -0.06
CA LEU A 96 -19.76 3.69 1.33
C LEU A 96 -19.98 5.06 1.99
N ARG A 97 -19.80 6.15 1.23
CA ARG A 97 -20.05 7.52 1.69
C ARG A 97 -21.53 7.86 1.89
N SER A 98 -22.41 7.08 1.27
CA SER A 98 -23.86 7.28 1.25
C SER A 98 -24.61 6.33 2.20
N LEU A 99 -23.89 5.45 2.90
CA LEU A 99 -24.43 4.50 3.86
C LEU A 99 -24.82 5.19 5.16
N SER A 100 -25.70 4.56 5.92
CA SER A 100 -25.96 4.96 7.31
C SER A 100 -24.68 4.89 8.14
N SER A 101 -24.55 5.76 9.15
CA SER A 101 -23.34 5.81 10.01
C SER A 101 -23.04 4.47 10.70
N LYS A 102 -24.09 3.70 11.04
CA LYS A 102 -23.97 2.36 11.62
C LYS A 102 -23.43 1.37 10.59
N CYS A 103 -24.01 1.30 9.40
CA CYS A 103 -23.52 0.40 8.36
C CYS A 103 -22.10 0.75 7.91
N GLN A 104 -21.84 2.05 7.69
CA GLN A 104 -20.52 2.54 7.31
C GLN A 104 -19.44 2.11 8.31
N LYS A 105 -19.74 2.17 9.62
CA LYS A 105 -18.83 1.70 10.66
C LYS A 105 -18.49 0.22 10.50
N ILE A 106 -19.50 -0.64 10.33
CA ILE A 106 -19.31 -2.09 10.15
C ILE A 106 -18.50 -2.37 8.88
N VAL A 107 -18.85 -1.76 7.74
CA VAL A 107 -18.10 -1.96 6.48
C VAL A 107 -16.62 -1.59 6.65
N TRP A 108 -16.31 -0.47 7.30
CA TRP A 108 -14.92 -0.12 7.59
C TRP A 108 -14.23 -1.10 8.55
N GLU A 109 -14.95 -1.70 9.49
CA GLU A 109 -14.42 -2.75 10.37
C GLU A 109 -14.04 -3.99 9.56
N ARG A 110 -14.93 -4.47 8.68
CA ARG A 110 -14.66 -5.61 7.80
C ARG A 110 -13.51 -5.36 6.83
N MET A 111 -13.45 -4.17 6.22
CA MET A 111 -12.33 -3.79 5.36
C MET A 111 -10.99 -3.83 6.11
N ARG A 112 -10.97 -3.38 7.38
CA ARG A 112 -9.75 -3.44 8.20
C ARG A 112 -9.36 -4.86 8.57
N GLU A 113 -10.32 -5.74 8.82
CA GLU A 113 -10.06 -7.17 9.06
C GLU A 113 -9.45 -7.82 7.80
N GLN A 114 -10.02 -7.57 6.62
CA GLN A 114 -9.48 -8.02 5.33
C GLN A 114 -8.05 -7.49 5.08
N ALA A 115 -7.77 -6.25 5.45
CA ALA A 115 -6.43 -5.67 5.34
C ALA A 115 -5.43 -6.28 6.34
N LYS A 116 -5.90 -6.68 7.53
CA LYS A 116 -5.08 -7.33 8.56
C LYS A 116 -4.74 -8.77 8.21
N ASP A 117 -5.63 -9.52 7.57
CA ASP A 117 -5.33 -10.88 7.16
C ASP A 117 -5.86 -11.18 5.77
N VAL A 118 -4.94 -11.45 4.84
CA VAL A 118 -5.29 -11.66 3.43
C VAL A 118 -6.22 -12.84 3.21
N ARG A 119 -6.27 -13.80 4.14
CA ARG A 119 -7.18 -14.97 4.05
C ARG A 119 -8.65 -14.61 4.23
N LEU A 120 -8.95 -13.39 4.72
CA LEU A 120 -10.30 -12.85 4.83
C LEU A 120 -10.72 -12.08 3.56
N ASN A 121 -9.78 -11.80 2.65
CA ASN A 121 -10.08 -11.17 1.35
C ASN A 121 -10.23 -12.25 0.27
N ILE A 122 -11.41 -12.88 0.22
CA ILE A 122 -11.70 -14.02 -0.66
C ILE A 122 -11.59 -13.63 -2.14
N GLY A 123 -12.12 -12.47 -2.54
CA GLY A 123 -12.05 -11.96 -3.91
C GLY A 123 -10.61 -11.81 -4.42
N LEU A 124 -9.75 -11.18 -3.62
CA LEU A 124 -8.31 -11.06 -3.92
C LEU A 124 -7.63 -12.43 -4.01
N MET A 125 -7.89 -13.32 -3.05
CA MET A 125 -7.31 -14.66 -3.00
C MET A 125 -7.65 -15.49 -4.25
N GLU A 126 -8.86 -15.34 -4.78
CA GLU A 126 -9.30 -15.99 -6.01
C GLU A 126 -8.69 -15.34 -7.25
N ALA A 127 -8.77 -14.01 -7.35
CA ALA A 127 -8.36 -13.26 -8.54
C ALA A 127 -6.85 -13.27 -8.78
N CYS A 128 -6.04 -13.27 -7.71
CA CYS A 128 -4.59 -13.16 -7.76
C CYS A 128 -3.84 -14.47 -7.45
N ARG A 129 -4.53 -15.62 -7.38
CA ARG A 129 -3.93 -16.92 -7.03
C ARG A 129 -2.70 -17.24 -7.87
N GLU A 130 -2.86 -17.23 -9.19
CA GLU A 130 -1.82 -17.64 -10.13
C GLU A 130 -0.60 -16.70 -10.07
N GLU A 131 -0.84 -15.40 -9.99
CA GLU A 131 0.20 -14.39 -9.87
C GLU A 131 0.93 -14.48 -8.53
N ALA A 132 0.21 -14.71 -7.44
CA ALA A 132 0.83 -14.85 -6.12
C ALA A 132 1.73 -16.09 -6.05
N GLU A 133 1.29 -17.22 -6.61
CA GLU A 133 2.08 -18.44 -6.72
C GLU A 133 3.32 -18.24 -7.59
N ARG A 134 3.17 -17.53 -8.71
CA ARG A 134 4.24 -17.37 -9.70
C ARG A 134 5.26 -16.30 -9.33
N TYR A 135 4.82 -15.16 -8.84
CA TYR A 135 5.65 -13.97 -8.64
C TYR A 135 5.99 -13.69 -7.18
N CYS A 136 5.23 -14.27 -6.24
CA CYS A 136 5.41 -14.09 -4.80
C CYS A 136 5.45 -15.43 -4.04
N PRO A 137 6.16 -16.48 -4.52
CA PRO A 137 6.04 -17.83 -3.99
C PRO A 137 6.43 -17.95 -2.50
N ASP A 138 7.44 -17.20 -2.07
CA ASP A 138 7.90 -17.21 -0.68
C ASP A 138 6.91 -16.59 0.30
N ASP A 139 6.10 -15.66 -0.19
CA ASP A 139 5.03 -15.04 0.58
C ASP A 139 3.77 -15.89 0.52
N TYR A 140 3.38 -16.34 -0.68
CA TYR A 140 2.17 -17.13 -0.86
C TYR A 140 2.21 -18.48 -0.13
N LYS A 141 3.38 -19.16 -0.06
CA LYS A 141 3.51 -20.42 0.69
C LYS A 141 3.14 -20.28 2.18
N LYS A 142 3.29 -19.09 2.78
CA LYS A 142 2.94 -18.83 4.19
C LYS A 142 1.45 -18.97 4.47
N ILE A 143 0.59 -18.82 3.45
CA ILE A 143 -0.87 -18.92 3.61
C ILE A 143 -1.29 -20.34 4.01
N ASN A 144 -0.64 -21.35 3.43
CA ASN A 144 -0.97 -22.76 3.63
C ASN A 144 -0.04 -23.45 4.64
N ASP A 145 0.93 -22.74 5.20
CA ASP A 145 1.88 -23.29 6.16
C ASP A 145 1.24 -23.39 7.56
N PRO A 146 1.18 -24.60 8.17
CA PRO A 146 0.63 -24.79 9.51
C PRO A 146 1.23 -23.89 10.59
N GLN A 147 2.50 -23.48 10.44
CA GLN A 147 3.17 -22.57 11.38
C GLN A 147 2.54 -21.17 11.42
N TYR A 148 1.83 -20.80 10.36
CA TYR A 148 1.17 -19.52 10.22
C TYR A 148 -0.35 -19.61 10.37
N ALA A 149 -0.90 -20.81 10.57
CA ALA A 149 -2.33 -21.02 10.75
C ALA A 149 -2.93 -20.13 11.87
N LYS A 150 -2.19 -19.96 12.98
CA LYS A 150 -2.57 -19.14 14.14
C LYS A 150 -1.94 -17.73 14.15
N LYS A 151 -1.24 -17.33 13.09
CA LYS A 151 -0.61 -16.00 12.98
C LYS A 151 -1.42 -15.13 12.03
N THR A 152 -1.53 -13.85 12.34
CA THR A 152 -2.08 -12.85 11.42
C THR A 152 -1.13 -12.69 10.23
N LEU A 153 -1.66 -12.83 9.02
CA LEU A 153 -0.92 -12.73 7.76
C LEU A 153 -1.21 -11.40 7.07
N GLU A 154 -0.67 -10.33 7.65
CA GLU A 154 -0.84 -8.97 7.12
C GLU A 154 -0.17 -8.79 5.77
N GLY A 155 -0.97 -8.56 4.72
CA GLY A 155 -0.50 -8.12 3.41
C GLY A 155 0.58 -8.99 2.75
N VAL A 156 0.67 -10.28 3.12
CA VAL A 156 1.84 -11.14 2.90
C VAL A 156 2.31 -11.15 1.45
N PHE A 157 1.45 -11.53 0.51
CA PHE A 157 1.77 -11.46 -0.92
C PHE A 157 1.27 -10.16 -1.56
N ILE A 158 0.36 -9.43 -0.89
CA ILE A 158 -0.23 -8.17 -1.41
C ILE A 158 0.86 -7.15 -1.66
N MET A 159 1.85 -7.02 -0.76
CA MET A 159 2.94 -6.07 -0.92
C MET A 159 3.84 -6.41 -2.10
N CYS A 160 4.11 -7.69 -2.29
CA CYS A 160 4.82 -8.18 -3.47
C CYS A 160 4.03 -7.86 -4.75
N LEU A 161 2.74 -8.18 -4.81
CA LEU A 161 1.90 -7.89 -5.98
C LEU A 161 1.73 -6.39 -6.26
N ARG A 162 1.59 -5.55 -5.23
CA ARG A 162 1.57 -4.08 -5.37
C ARG A 162 2.87 -3.55 -5.96
N SER A 163 4.01 -4.11 -5.55
CA SER A 163 5.31 -3.79 -6.14
C SER A 163 5.39 -4.21 -7.61
N GLN A 164 4.85 -5.37 -7.99
CA GLN A 164 4.77 -5.77 -9.40
C GLN A 164 3.82 -4.84 -10.20
N TYR A 165 2.68 -4.49 -9.63
CA TYR A 165 1.70 -3.58 -10.23
C TYR A 165 2.30 -2.19 -10.49
N ALA A 166 3.10 -1.68 -9.55
CA ALA A 166 3.72 -0.36 -9.61
C ALA A 166 5.00 -0.28 -10.45
N ASN A 167 5.52 -1.39 -10.97
CA ASN A 167 6.79 -1.43 -11.68
C ASN A 167 6.61 -1.26 -13.21
N PRO A 168 6.96 -0.11 -13.81
CA PRO A 168 6.81 0.09 -15.24
C PRO A 168 7.89 -0.62 -16.07
N GLN A 169 9.01 -1.04 -15.47
CA GLN A 169 10.12 -1.71 -16.16
C GLN A 169 10.01 -3.24 -16.18
N LYS A 170 9.29 -3.85 -15.24
CA LYS A 170 9.03 -5.28 -15.24
C LYS A 170 7.75 -5.54 -16.03
N SER A 171 7.88 -6.21 -17.17
CA SER A 171 6.80 -6.72 -18.03
C SER A 171 5.93 -7.80 -17.38
N ILE A 172 5.75 -7.76 -16.06
CA ILE A 172 4.88 -8.69 -15.34
C ILE A 172 3.45 -8.20 -15.54
N HIS A 173 2.76 -8.87 -16.44
CA HIS A 173 1.34 -8.66 -16.66
C HIS A 173 0.55 -9.49 -15.67
N LEU A 174 0.13 -8.86 -14.57
CA LEU A 174 -0.98 -9.38 -13.77
C LEU A 174 -2.22 -9.54 -14.68
N ASN A 175 -3.01 -10.59 -14.48
CA ASN A 175 -4.28 -10.73 -15.19
C ASN A 175 -5.24 -9.58 -14.85
N ALA A 176 -6.28 -9.38 -15.67
CA ALA A 176 -7.21 -8.26 -15.48
C ALA A 176 -7.87 -8.26 -14.09
N LYS A 177 -8.37 -9.41 -13.63
CA LYS A 177 -9.02 -9.53 -12.32
C LYS A 177 -8.06 -9.19 -11.17
N CYS A 178 -6.85 -9.72 -11.21
CA CYS A 178 -5.85 -9.42 -10.18
C CYS A 178 -5.41 -7.95 -10.20
N LYS A 179 -5.29 -7.34 -11.40
CA LYS A 179 -5.03 -5.90 -11.50
C LYS A 179 -6.13 -5.08 -10.85
N ASP A 180 -7.38 -5.42 -11.10
CA ASP A 180 -8.54 -4.71 -10.55
C ASP A 180 -8.57 -4.81 -9.02
N GLU A 181 -8.32 -5.99 -8.45
CA GLU A 181 -8.24 -6.18 -7.00
C GLU A 181 -7.08 -5.40 -6.36
N ILE A 182 -5.88 -5.45 -6.96
CA ILE A 182 -4.72 -4.70 -6.46
C ILE A 182 -4.97 -3.19 -6.57
N ALA A 183 -5.57 -2.73 -7.66
CA ALA A 183 -5.97 -1.34 -7.83
C ALA A 183 -7.02 -0.94 -6.79
N SER A 184 -8.00 -1.79 -6.48
CA SER A 184 -9.01 -1.55 -5.44
C SER A 184 -8.36 -1.40 -4.08
N ILE A 185 -7.46 -2.32 -3.68
CA ILE A 185 -6.75 -2.24 -2.39
C ILE A 185 -5.92 -0.96 -2.28
N ILE A 186 -5.21 -0.59 -3.35
CA ILE A 186 -4.45 0.67 -3.41
C ILE A 186 -5.41 1.86 -3.22
N LEU A 187 -6.53 1.89 -3.94
CA LEU A 187 -7.51 2.97 -3.89
C LEU A 187 -8.21 3.08 -2.53
N GLU A 188 -8.64 1.96 -1.95
CA GLU A 188 -9.28 1.90 -0.63
C GLU A 188 -8.37 2.49 0.46
N SER A 189 -7.06 2.19 0.39
CA SER A 189 -6.08 2.76 1.32
C SER A 189 -5.80 4.26 1.16
N GLU A 190 -6.24 4.91 0.07
CA GLU A 190 -6.22 6.37 -0.03
C GLU A 190 -7.22 7.04 0.93
N PHE A 191 -8.31 6.34 1.27
CA PHE A 191 -9.38 6.86 2.12
C PHE A 191 -9.17 6.54 3.60
N ASP A 192 -8.59 5.38 3.92
CA ASP A 192 -8.19 5.02 5.28
C ASP A 192 -6.80 4.37 5.29
N VAL A 193 -5.81 5.10 5.82
CA VAL A 193 -4.42 4.63 5.91
C VAL A 193 -4.27 3.35 6.72
N ARG A 194 -5.24 3.00 7.59
CA ARG A 194 -5.22 1.75 8.36
C ARG A 194 -5.41 0.51 7.49
N LEU A 195 -5.93 0.67 6.27
CA LEU A 195 -6.01 -0.40 5.27
C LEU A 195 -4.65 -0.70 4.63
N ASP A 196 -3.67 0.19 4.80
CA ASP A 196 -2.27 -0.07 4.49
C ASP A 196 -1.47 -0.22 5.79
N SER A 197 -1.44 -1.44 6.33
CA SER A 197 -0.79 -1.72 7.62
C SER A 197 0.69 -1.30 7.65
N GLN A 198 1.43 -1.47 6.54
CA GLN A 198 2.85 -1.10 6.50
C GLN A 198 3.03 0.43 6.60
N LEU A 199 2.26 1.18 5.82
CA LEU A 199 2.25 2.64 5.88
C LEU A 199 1.81 3.12 7.27
N TYR A 200 0.71 2.57 7.80
CA TYR A 200 0.17 2.99 9.09
C TYR A 200 1.16 2.74 10.23
N LYS A 201 1.81 1.58 10.26
CA LYS A 201 2.81 1.24 11.28
C LYS A 201 4.02 2.16 11.19
N ALA A 202 4.58 2.35 9.99
CA ALA A 202 5.74 3.21 9.77
C ALA A 202 5.44 4.68 10.13
N CYS A 203 4.27 5.18 9.75
CA CYS A 203 3.89 6.57 9.94
C CYS A 203 3.11 6.85 11.22
N LYS A 204 2.88 5.87 12.10
CA LYS A 204 2.02 6.00 13.30
C LYS A 204 2.35 7.23 14.14
N ASN A 205 3.64 7.47 14.37
CA ASN A 205 4.13 8.61 15.14
C ASN A 205 3.86 9.96 14.44
N THR A 206 4.12 10.05 13.13
CA THR A 206 3.84 11.23 12.31
C THR A 206 2.35 11.54 12.29
N ILE A 207 1.52 10.52 12.04
CA ILE A 207 0.06 10.63 12.03
C ILE A 207 -0.45 11.22 13.35
N SER A 208 0.02 10.66 14.47
CA SER A 208 -0.40 11.06 15.81
C SER A 208 0.00 12.50 16.17
N LYS A 209 1.13 12.98 15.64
CA LYS A 209 1.68 14.30 15.97
C LYS A 209 1.20 15.42 15.04
N HIS A 210 1.14 15.16 13.74
CA HIS A 210 0.96 16.19 12.72
C HIS A 210 -0.40 16.11 12.02
N CYS A 211 -0.95 14.89 11.88
CA CYS A 211 -2.20 14.67 11.14
C CYS A 211 -3.43 14.47 12.02
N SER A 212 -3.32 14.68 13.34
CA SER A 212 -4.38 14.38 14.32
C SER A 212 -5.06 15.63 14.87
N SER A 213 -6.25 15.97 14.32
CA SER A 213 -7.41 16.47 15.09
C SER A 213 -8.70 16.63 14.25
N ASP A 214 -8.63 16.96 12.95
CA ASP A 214 -9.83 17.28 12.15
C ASP A 214 -10.10 16.38 10.93
N VAL A 215 -9.10 15.60 10.50
CA VAL A 215 -9.14 14.75 9.29
C VAL A 215 -9.89 13.42 9.52
N ILE A 216 -9.78 12.83 10.72
CA ILE A 216 -10.41 11.54 11.06
C ILE A 216 -11.92 11.66 11.31
N LYS A 217 -12.43 12.86 11.65
CA LYS A 217 -13.85 13.10 11.94
C LYS A 217 -14.71 13.36 10.70
N ARG A 218 -14.10 13.69 9.56
CA ARG A 218 -14.81 14.02 8.31
C ARG A 218 -14.70 12.87 7.32
N GLY A 219 -15.28 11.72 7.66
CA GLY A 219 -15.54 10.67 6.67
C GLY A 219 -16.45 11.22 5.59
N GLY A 220 -15.88 11.75 4.51
CA GLY A 220 -16.66 12.36 3.43
C GLY A 220 -15.91 13.37 2.54
N THR A 221 -14.82 14.02 2.99
CA THR A 221 -13.98 14.89 2.13
C THR A 221 -12.69 14.18 1.71
N PHE A 222 -12.04 14.66 0.64
CA PHE A 222 -10.74 14.12 0.18
C PHE A 222 -9.55 14.54 1.06
N ASP A 223 -9.80 15.23 2.18
CA ASP A 223 -8.80 15.45 3.22
C ASP A 223 -8.61 14.13 3.96
N SER A 224 -7.72 13.27 3.46
CA SER A 224 -7.35 12.02 4.10
C SER A 224 -6.07 12.19 4.92
N VAL A 225 -5.84 11.25 5.85
CA VAL A 225 -4.56 11.18 6.58
C VAL A 225 -3.39 11.05 5.60
N LEU A 226 -3.60 10.39 4.46
CA LEU A 226 -2.58 10.25 3.43
C LEU A 226 -2.28 11.58 2.71
N GLU A 227 -3.27 12.44 2.48
CA GLU A 227 -3.00 13.79 1.95
C GLU A 227 -2.19 14.65 2.92
N CYS A 228 -2.48 14.56 4.23
CA CYS A 228 -1.64 15.18 5.25
C CYS A 228 -0.20 14.65 5.21
N LEU A 229 -0.02 13.33 5.14
CA LEU A 229 1.30 12.71 5.04
C LEU A 229 2.04 13.13 3.75
N LYS A 230 1.34 13.23 2.61
CA LYS A 230 1.91 13.75 1.35
C LYS A 230 2.35 15.20 1.52
N ALA A 231 1.59 16.04 2.22
CA ALA A 231 1.95 17.44 2.47
C ALA A 231 3.18 17.55 3.39
N ASP A 232 3.24 16.80 4.48
CA ASP A 232 4.40 16.73 5.37
C ASP A 232 5.65 16.20 4.65
N PHE A 233 5.46 15.15 3.83
CA PHE A 233 6.51 14.63 2.97
C PHE A 233 6.99 15.69 1.99
N ARG A 234 6.12 16.48 1.35
CA ARG A 234 6.50 17.60 0.48
C ARG A 234 7.38 18.61 1.21
N LEU A 235 6.98 18.99 2.42
CA LEU A 235 7.68 19.97 3.27
C LEU A 235 8.98 19.42 3.88
N GLY A 236 9.18 18.10 3.89
CA GLY A 236 10.36 17.47 4.50
C GLY A 236 10.33 17.49 6.02
N THR A 237 9.13 17.51 6.63
CA THR A 237 8.95 17.53 8.09
C THR A 237 9.02 16.13 8.70
N ILE A 238 8.89 15.07 7.88
CA ILE A 238 8.96 13.68 8.30
C ILE A 238 10.42 13.24 8.42
N ARG A 239 10.86 12.93 9.64
CA ARG A 239 12.22 12.46 9.94
C ARG A 239 12.37 10.94 9.89
N ASP A 240 11.28 10.21 10.02
CA ASP A 240 11.27 8.75 10.05
C ASP A 240 11.46 8.18 8.64
N ALA A 241 12.57 7.48 8.44
CA ALA A 241 12.97 6.96 7.12
C ALA A 241 12.04 5.84 6.61
N ASP A 242 11.44 5.06 7.50
CA ASP A 242 10.49 4.03 7.10
C ASP A 242 9.16 4.67 6.68
N CYS A 243 8.70 5.70 7.39
CA CYS A 243 7.52 6.45 7.01
C CYS A 243 7.70 7.14 5.64
N THR A 244 8.83 7.82 5.41
CA THR A 244 9.12 8.45 4.11
C THR A 244 9.20 7.41 2.99
N ARG A 245 9.83 6.24 3.24
CA ARG A 245 9.87 5.13 2.27
C ARG A 245 8.46 4.63 1.90
N GLN A 246 7.58 4.45 2.89
CA GLN A 246 6.21 4.00 2.67
C GLN A 246 5.37 5.04 1.92
N ILE A 247 5.53 6.34 2.21
CA ILE A 247 4.89 7.41 1.44
C ILE A 247 5.39 7.42 -0.01
N GLY A 248 6.70 7.25 -0.23
CA GLY A 248 7.27 7.12 -1.56
C GLY A 248 6.68 5.93 -2.33
N ARG A 249 6.50 4.78 -1.69
CA ARG A 249 5.86 3.59 -2.30
C ARG A 249 4.43 3.91 -2.74
N ARG A 250 3.66 4.59 -1.89
CA ARG A 250 2.30 5.05 -2.23
C ARG A 250 2.29 6.00 -3.42
N LEU A 251 3.25 6.91 -3.50
CA LEU A 251 3.40 7.83 -4.63
C LEU A 251 3.77 7.10 -5.93
N GLN A 252 4.55 6.02 -5.88
CA GLN A 252 4.85 5.17 -7.03
C GLN A 252 3.62 4.37 -7.49
N GLU A 253 2.86 3.82 -6.55
CA GLU A 253 1.63 3.09 -6.86
C GLU A 253 0.57 4.00 -7.49
N SER A 254 0.39 5.23 -6.99
CA SER A 254 -0.58 6.18 -7.54
C SER A 254 -0.17 6.76 -8.90
N LEU A 255 1.11 6.66 -9.28
CA LEU A 255 1.59 7.03 -10.61
C LEU A 255 1.13 6.09 -11.71
N VAL A 256 0.72 4.87 -11.38
CA VAL A 256 0.30 3.87 -12.39
C VAL A 256 -0.97 4.30 -13.11
N ASP A 257 -1.90 4.91 -12.38
CA ASP A 257 -3.17 5.38 -12.93
C ASP A 257 -3.67 6.57 -12.11
N ILE A 258 -4.14 7.61 -12.79
CA ILE A 258 -4.71 8.80 -12.13
C ILE A 258 -5.89 8.45 -11.22
N HIS A 259 -6.64 7.38 -11.51
CA HIS A 259 -7.76 6.93 -10.67
C HIS A 259 -7.31 6.46 -9.27
N LEU A 260 -6.02 6.15 -9.09
CA LEU A 260 -5.44 5.79 -7.79
C LEU A 260 -5.02 7.02 -6.96
N ASP A 261 -5.22 8.23 -7.49
CA ASP A 261 -5.13 9.50 -6.75
C ASP A 261 -6.45 10.27 -6.92
N PRO A 262 -7.47 9.99 -6.08
CA PRO A 262 -8.80 10.57 -6.24
C PRO A 262 -8.82 12.11 -6.21
N VAL A 263 -7.91 12.73 -5.44
CA VAL A 263 -7.75 14.19 -5.36
C VAL A 263 -7.27 14.75 -6.69
N LEU A 264 -6.25 14.13 -7.30
CA LEU A 264 -5.75 14.55 -8.60
C LEU A 264 -6.77 14.29 -9.70
N HIS A 265 -7.42 13.12 -9.67
CA HIS A 265 -8.44 12.75 -10.64
C HIS A 265 -9.62 13.73 -10.62
N GLU A 266 -10.14 14.08 -9.45
CA GLU A 266 -11.23 15.06 -9.33
C GLU A 266 -10.79 16.44 -9.83
N ALA A 267 -9.62 16.91 -9.41
CA ALA A 267 -9.08 18.20 -9.84
C ALA A 267 -8.92 18.33 -11.36
N CYS A 268 -8.65 17.20 -12.04
CA CYS A 268 -8.38 17.14 -13.47
C CYS A 268 -9.51 16.53 -14.31
N ALA A 269 -10.65 16.15 -13.73
CA ALA A 269 -11.71 15.39 -14.43
C ALA A 269 -12.18 16.06 -15.74
N ASN A 270 -12.42 17.37 -15.71
CA ASN A 270 -12.84 18.13 -16.90
C ASN A 270 -11.72 18.25 -17.94
N ASP A 271 -10.47 18.41 -17.51
CA ASP A 271 -9.33 18.51 -18.41
C ASP A 271 -9.01 17.16 -19.07
N ILE A 272 -9.20 16.04 -18.36
CA ILE A 272 -9.11 14.69 -18.92
C ILE A 272 -10.11 14.52 -20.06
N GLN A 273 -11.38 14.86 -19.83
CA GLN A 273 -12.43 14.76 -20.85
C GLN A 273 -12.19 15.67 -22.06
N ARG A 274 -11.56 16.83 -21.87
CA ARG A 274 -11.35 17.80 -22.94
C ARG A 274 -10.05 17.57 -23.72
N LEU A 275 -8.99 17.15 -23.05
CA LEU A 275 -7.63 17.09 -23.61
C LEU A 275 -7.13 15.66 -23.83
N CYS A 276 -7.59 14.71 -23.01
CA CYS A 276 -7.09 13.33 -22.99
C CYS A 276 -8.18 12.29 -23.26
N TYR A 277 -9.27 12.67 -23.94
CA TYR A 277 -10.46 11.82 -24.12
C TYR A 277 -10.20 10.48 -24.86
N ASN A 278 -9.19 10.43 -25.73
CA ASN A 278 -8.78 9.23 -26.46
C ASN A 278 -7.66 8.43 -25.76
N VAL A 279 -7.24 8.87 -24.58
CA VAL A 279 -6.14 8.22 -23.86
C VAL A 279 -6.72 7.17 -22.91
N PRO A 280 -6.41 5.88 -23.09
CA PRO A 280 -6.90 4.85 -22.18
C PRO A 280 -6.23 4.98 -20.80
N PRO A 281 -6.95 4.61 -19.71
CA PRO A 281 -6.40 4.62 -18.36
C PRO A 281 -5.27 3.58 -18.18
N GLY A 282 -4.60 3.64 -17.03
CA GLY A 282 -3.47 2.81 -16.66
C GLY A 282 -2.14 3.19 -17.33
N GLN A 283 -1.05 2.58 -16.85
CA GLN A 283 0.32 2.75 -17.37
C GLN A 283 0.74 4.23 -17.46
N SER A 284 0.29 5.04 -16.51
CA SER A 284 0.55 6.48 -16.40
C SER A 284 0.08 7.31 -17.60
N ARG A 285 -0.64 6.75 -18.58
CA ARG A 285 -0.92 7.43 -19.86
C ARG A 285 -1.69 8.74 -19.70
N LEU A 286 -2.73 8.74 -18.86
CA LEU A 286 -3.50 9.94 -18.56
C LEU A 286 -2.67 11.01 -17.84
N ILE A 287 -1.83 10.59 -16.89
CA ILE A 287 -0.91 11.50 -16.18
C ILE A 287 0.09 12.13 -17.16
N VAL A 288 0.68 11.33 -18.06
CA VAL A 288 1.61 11.81 -19.09
C VAL A 288 0.92 12.80 -20.02
N CYS A 289 -0.29 12.50 -20.50
CA CYS A 289 -1.07 13.43 -21.34
C CYS A 289 -1.32 14.79 -20.66
N LEU A 290 -1.66 14.78 -19.38
CA LEU A 290 -1.85 16.00 -18.60
C LEU A 290 -0.53 16.76 -18.39
N LEU A 291 0.58 16.06 -18.13
CA LEU A 291 1.92 16.67 -17.98
C LEU A 291 2.42 17.30 -19.28
N ASP A 292 2.11 16.69 -20.44
CA ASP A 292 2.44 17.27 -21.74
C ASP A 292 1.57 18.51 -22.03
N SER A 293 0.29 18.46 -21.67
CA SER A 293 -0.62 19.61 -21.73
C SER A 293 -0.18 20.76 -20.82
N LEU A 294 0.41 20.46 -19.65
CA LEU A 294 0.97 21.46 -18.74
C LEU A 294 2.13 22.24 -19.36
N LYS A 295 2.93 21.60 -20.23
CA LYS A 295 4.10 22.18 -20.90
C LYS A 295 3.74 22.92 -22.19
N SER A 296 2.62 22.59 -22.82
CA SER A 296 2.18 23.19 -24.08
C SER A 296 1.69 24.63 -23.91
N GLU A 297 2.22 25.56 -24.72
CA GLU A 297 1.81 26.97 -24.70
C GLU A 297 0.39 27.20 -25.27
N GLY A 298 -0.06 26.32 -26.17
CA GLY A 298 -1.36 26.41 -26.85
C GLY A 298 -2.52 25.76 -26.08
N THR A 299 -2.23 24.96 -25.06
CA THR A 299 -3.23 24.15 -24.36
C THR A 299 -3.27 24.54 -22.89
N LYS A 300 -4.36 25.15 -22.42
CA LYS A 300 -4.47 25.56 -21.02
C LYS A 300 -5.26 24.53 -20.23
N LEU A 301 -4.60 23.85 -19.30
CA LEU A 301 -5.26 23.18 -18.17
C LEU A 301 -6.03 24.21 -17.33
N SER A 302 -7.13 23.78 -16.72
CA SER A 302 -7.81 24.57 -15.69
C SER A 302 -6.84 24.91 -14.56
N PRO A 303 -7.02 26.04 -13.84
CA PRO A 303 -6.15 26.41 -12.74
C PRO A 303 -6.06 25.32 -11.66
N VAL A 304 -7.22 24.71 -11.32
CA VAL A 304 -7.29 23.65 -10.31
C VAL A 304 -6.48 22.41 -10.70
N CYS A 305 -6.65 21.92 -11.94
CA CYS A 305 -5.86 20.79 -12.42
C CYS A 305 -4.37 21.14 -12.52
N ARG A 306 -4.03 22.32 -13.04
CA ARG A 306 -2.65 22.80 -13.17
C ARG A 306 -1.93 22.79 -11.82
N ASP A 307 -2.54 23.37 -10.80
CA ASP A 307 -1.93 23.52 -9.48
C ASP A 307 -1.74 22.14 -8.82
N ARG A 308 -2.78 21.29 -8.84
CA ARG A 308 -2.71 19.94 -8.26
C ARG A 308 -1.75 19.03 -9.01
N LEU A 309 -1.76 19.04 -10.34
CA LEU A 309 -0.83 18.25 -11.14
C LEU A 309 0.63 18.70 -10.91
N THR A 310 0.87 20.00 -10.77
CA THR A 310 2.20 20.53 -10.46
C THR A 310 2.67 20.09 -9.08
N GLU A 311 1.79 20.15 -8.08
CA GLU A 311 2.06 19.65 -6.73
C GLU A 311 2.42 18.16 -6.75
N ARG A 312 1.63 17.33 -7.45
CA ARG A 312 1.90 15.90 -7.60
C ARG A 312 3.19 15.60 -8.34
N ASN A 313 3.47 16.30 -9.43
CA ASN A 313 4.73 16.16 -10.16
C ASN A 313 5.95 16.45 -9.26
N ASN A 314 5.88 17.46 -8.40
CA ASN A 314 6.93 17.76 -7.44
C ASN A 314 7.11 16.64 -6.41
N LEU A 315 6.01 16.06 -5.91
CA LEU A 315 6.02 14.93 -4.99
C LEU A 315 6.65 13.68 -5.62
N TRP A 316 6.25 13.33 -6.85
CA TRP A 316 6.81 12.19 -7.59
C TRP A 316 8.32 12.34 -7.81
N ASN A 317 8.77 13.53 -8.23
CA ASN A 317 10.19 13.82 -8.39
C ASN A 317 10.98 13.78 -7.07
N LYS A 318 10.34 14.13 -5.95
CA LYS A 318 10.94 13.99 -4.62
C LYS A 318 11.06 12.53 -4.21
N ALA A 319 9.97 11.77 -4.29
CA ALA A 319 9.94 10.34 -3.95
C ALA A 319 10.93 9.53 -4.78
N TYR A 320 11.00 9.79 -6.10
CA TYR A 320 11.98 9.15 -6.99
C TYR A 320 13.42 9.38 -6.52
N ARG A 321 13.77 10.62 -6.15
CA ARG A 321 15.10 10.95 -5.64
C ARG A 321 15.37 10.26 -4.30
N GLU A 322 14.46 10.32 -3.35
CA GLU A 322 14.67 9.74 -2.02
C GLU A 322 14.72 8.21 -2.02
N GLN A 323 13.91 7.54 -2.85
CA GLN A 323 13.92 6.09 -2.96
C GLN A 323 15.09 5.54 -3.79
N GLN A 324 15.72 6.35 -4.64
CA GLN A 324 16.97 6.00 -5.30
C GLN A 324 18.22 6.23 -4.42
N ILE A 325 18.08 6.86 -3.25
CA ILE A 325 19.18 7.11 -2.29
C ILE A 325 19.23 6.01 -1.22
N ALA A 326 18.83 4.77 -1.53
CA ALA A 326 19.31 3.63 -0.75
C ALA A 326 20.81 3.47 -1.07
N LEU A 327 21.67 4.10 -0.27
CA LEU A 327 23.11 3.90 -0.37
C LEU A 327 23.36 2.40 -0.11
N PRO A 328 24.06 1.70 -1.03
CA PRO A 328 24.37 0.30 -0.82
C PRO A 328 25.20 0.15 0.45
N GLU A 329 24.73 -0.68 1.39
CA GLU A 329 25.46 -0.90 2.65
C GLU A 329 26.63 -1.87 2.44
N SER A 330 26.63 -2.62 1.32
CA SER A 330 27.67 -3.57 0.95
C SER A 330 28.25 -3.30 -0.44
N PHE A 331 29.49 -3.75 -0.65
CA PHE A 331 30.13 -3.68 -1.96
C PHE A 331 29.39 -4.51 -3.02
N ALA A 332 28.72 -5.60 -2.63
CA ALA A 332 27.92 -6.43 -3.53
C ALA A 332 26.71 -5.65 -4.08
N GLU A 333 25.98 -4.96 -3.20
CA GLU A 333 24.87 -4.09 -3.60
C GLU A 333 25.35 -2.91 -4.46
N MET A 334 26.54 -2.39 -4.16
CA MET A 334 27.14 -1.30 -4.93
C MET A 334 27.47 -1.74 -6.38
N VAL A 335 27.89 -2.99 -6.58
CA VAL A 335 28.08 -3.57 -7.92
C VAL A 335 26.76 -3.68 -8.66
N ASP A 336 25.70 -4.18 -8.02
CA ASP A 336 24.37 -4.30 -8.64
C ASP A 336 23.79 -2.95 -9.07
N VAL A 337 23.99 -1.90 -8.25
CA VAL A 337 23.61 -0.52 -8.59
C VAL A 337 24.36 -0.02 -9.84
N VAL A 338 25.67 -0.27 -9.93
CA VAL A 338 26.47 0.15 -11.09
C VAL A 338 26.07 -0.62 -12.36
N VAL A 339 25.78 -1.92 -12.25
CA VAL A 339 25.41 -2.79 -13.37
C VAL A 339 23.99 -2.52 -13.89
N SER A 340 23.09 -2.09 -13.01
CA SER A 340 21.70 -1.74 -13.35
C SER A 340 21.55 -0.30 -13.90
N HIS A 341 22.59 0.54 -13.77
CA HIS A 341 22.53 1.93 -14.24
C HIS A 341 22.46 2.03 -15.78
N PRO A 342 21.60 2.89 -16.37
CA PRO A 342 21.46 3.03 -17.83
C PRO A 342 22.74 3.49 -18.54
N GLN A 343 23.65 4.16 -17.80
CA GLN A 343 24.97 4.57 -18.29
C GLN A 343 26.12 3.68 -17.77
N ARG A 344 25.85 2.44 -17.36
CA ARG A 344 26.87 1.53 -16.78
C ARG A 344 28.16 1.43 -17.60
N ASN A 345 28.05 1.39 -18.93
CA ASN A 345 29.21 1.29 -19.81
C ASN A 345 30.10 2.53 -19.69
N SER A 346 29.50 3.72 -19.58
CA SER A 346 30.25 4.97 -19.39
C SER A 346 30.91 5.01 -18.01
N LEU A 347 30.17 4.64 -16.96
CA LEU A 347 30.67 4.59 -15.58
C LEU A 347 31.86 3.63 -15.44
N LEU A 348 31.73 2.41 -15.97
CA LEU A 348 32.79 1.40 -15.95
C LEU A 348 34.01 1.84 -16.77
N THR A 349 33.80 2.52 -17.91
CA THR A 349 34.90 3.05 -18.73
C THR A 349 35.68 4.13 -17.97
N TRP A 350 34.99 5.09 -17.34
CA TRP A 350 35.63 6.12 -16.54
C TRP A 350 36.37 5.55 -15.33
N PHE A 351 35.79 4.57 -14.65
CA PHE A 351 36.44 3.89 -13.54
C PHE A 351 37.69 3.12 -13.98
N GLY A 352 37.63 2.43 -15.13
CA GLY A 352 38.77 1.75 -15.73
C GLY A 352 39.90 2.72 -16.12
N ILE A 353 39.56 3.86 -16.73
CA ILE A 353 40.51 4.93 -17.06
C ILE A 353 41.18 5.46 -15.78
N PHE A 354 40.41 5.68 -14.72
CA PHE A 354 40.94 6.16 -13.45
C PHE A 354 41.94 5.19 -12.83
N ILE A 355 41.63 3.89 -12.81
CA ILE A 355 42.58 2.84 -12.34
C ILE A 355 43.83 2.82 -13.21
N LEU A 356 43.69 2.94 -14.53
CA LEU A 356 44.82 2.94 -15.45
C LEU A 356 45.72 4.16 -15.23
N ILE A 357 45.15 5.34 -14.98
CA ILE A 357 45.90 6.55 -14.59
C ILE A 357 46.65 6.32 -13.29
N LEU A 358 46.01 5.76 -12.25
CA LEU A 358 46.66 5.45 -10.98
C LEU A 358 47.81 4.44 -11.16
N PHE A 359 47.63 3.43 -11.99
CA PHE A 359 48.67 2.44 -12.28
C PHE A 359 49.85 3.07 -13.03
N LEU A 360 49.59 3.90 -14.04
CA LEU A 360 50.62 4.64 -14.76
C LEU A 360 51.38 5.58 -13.82
N PHE A 361 50.67 6.30 -12.95
CA PHE A 361 51.30 7.18 -11.96
C PHE A 361 52.15 6.38 -10.96
N GLY A 362 51.64 5.26 -10.45
CA GLY A 362 52.37 4.35 -9.57
C GLY A 362 53.62 3.74 -10.23
N CYS A 363 53.53 3.34 -11.50
CA CYS A 363 54.67 2.85 -12.28
C CYS A 363 55.71 3.93 -12.56
N CYS A 364 55.29 5.15 -12.87
CA CYS A 364 56.19 6.30 -13.06
C CYS A 364 56.90 6.69 -11.76
N CYS A 365 56.15 6.78 -10.65
CA CYS A 365 56.71 7.07 -9.32
C CYS A 365 57.63 5.94 -8.82
N GLY A 366 57.29 4.67 -9.07
CA GLY A 366 58.11 3.51 -8.73
C GLY A 366 59.40 3.40 -9.55
N ARG A 367 59.38 3.81 -10.82
CA ARG A 367 60.60 3.92 -11.65
C ARG A 367 61.48 5.09 -11.22
N ALA A 368 60.90 6.23 -10.87
CA ALA A 368 61.64 7.40 -10.38
C ALA A 368 62.37 7.09 -9.05
N THR A 369 61.70 6.44 -8.10
CA THR A 369 62.33 6.02 -6.83
C THR A 369 63.41 4.96 -7.02
N LYS A 370 63.23 3.99 -7.93
CA LYS A 370 64.30 3.01 -8.26
C LYS A 370 65.51 3.64 -8.94
N ARG A 371 65.33 4.70 -9.74
CA ARG A 371 66.42 5.41 -10.43
C ARG A 371 67.27 6.22 -9.46
N ILE A 372 66.63 6.97 -8.55
CA ILE A 372 67.29 7.72 -7.48
C ILE A 372 68.07 6.78 -6.55
N LYS A 373 67.49 5.63 -6.17
CA LYS A 373 68.18 4.63 -5.33
C LYS A 373 69.40 3.99 -6.00
N ARG A 374 69.40 3.89 -7.34
CA ARG A 374 70.57 3.41 -8.12
C ARG A 374 71.67 4.47 -8.21
N GLU A 375 71.31 5.74 -8.41
CA GLU A 375 72.26 6.85 -8.46
C GLU A 375 72.93 7.10 -7.09
N MET A 376 72.21 6.89 -5.98
CA MET A 376 72.80 6.97 -4.62
C MET A 376 73.65 5.76 -4.24
N LYS A 377 73.58 4.63 -4.96
CA LYS A 377 74.41 3.43 -4.71
C LYS A 377 75.69 3.40 -5.57
N ASN A 378 75.74 4.24 -6.61
CA ASN A 378 76.89 4.42 -7.50
C ASN A 378 77.71 5.69 -7.17
N ARG A 379 77.33 6.42 -6.11
CA ARG A 379 78.19 7.32 -5.36
C ARG A 379 78.70 6.59 -4.12
#